data_AF-B9X9D3-F1
#
_entry.id   AF-B9X9D3-F1
#
_cell.length_a   1.000
_cell.length_b   1.000
_cell.length_c   1.000
_cell.angle_alpha   90.00
_cell.angle_beta   90.00
_cell.angle_gamma   90.00
#
_symmetry.space_group_name_H-M   'P 1'
#
loop_
_entity.id
_entity.type
_entity.pdbx_description
1 polymer ?
#
loop_
_entity_poly.entity_id
_entity_poly.type
_entity_poly.pdbx_seq_one_letter_code
_entity_poly.pdbx_strand_id
1 'polypeptide(L)' 'MSKINREIDKAIANLNESRKKYFKLIDEMKNDKYYFPVIMNICSYDDVKKLPYDELLEVNRIADLKLEKELYELILSK' A
#
# COMPACT_ATOMS: atom_id res chain seq x y z
N MET A 1 2.39 12.87 35.33
CA MET A 1 2.84 13.03 33.92
C MET A 1 2.44 14.41 33.42
N SER A 2 3.36 15.13 32.78
CA SER A 2 3.10 16.49 32.28
C SER A 2 2.07 16.46 31.14
N LYS A 3 1.36 17.58 30.93
CA LYS A 3 0.38 17.74 29.84
C LYS A 3 1.01 17.45 28.46
N ILE A 4 2.29 17.80 28.29
CA ILE A 4 3.07 17.58 27.07
C ILE A 4 3.24 16.08 26.80
N ASN A 5 3.53 15.27 27.82
CA ASN A 5 3.68 13.82 27.65
C ASN A 5 2.37 13.17 27.19
N ARG A 6 1.21 13.63 27.70
CA ARG A 6 -0.11 13.13 27.27
C ARG A 6 -0.44 13.49 25.81
N GLU A 7 -0.04 14.67 25.35
CA GLU A 7 -0.25 15.10 23.97
C GLU A 7 0.65 14.31 23.01
N ILE A 8 1.89 14.03 23.41
CA ILE A 8 2.83 13.16 22.66
C ILE A 8 2.27 11.74 22.57
N ASP A 9 1.81 11.15 23.68
CA ASP A 9 1.23 9.80 23.69
C ASP A 9 0.01 9.70 22.77
N LYS A 10 -0.85 10.74 22.76
CA LYS A 10 -2.01 10.82 21.88
C LYS A 10 -1.62 10.94 20.40
N ALA A 11 -0.58 11.73 20.10
CA ALA A 11 -0.06 11.84 18.74
C ALA A 11 0.52 10.51 18.25
N ILE A 12 1.28 9.79 19.09
CA ILE A 12 1.82 8.47 18.79
C ILE A 12 0.69 7.46 18.55
N ALA A 13 -0.35 7.47 19.38
CA ALA A 13 -1.51 6.59 19.22
C ALA A 13 -2.23 6.83 17.88
N ASN A 14 -2.50 8.09 17.54
CA ASN A 14 -3.14 8.47 16.27
C ASN A 14 -2.31 8.06 15.05
N LEU A 15 -0.98 8.20 15.14
CA LEU A 15 -0.06 7.82 14.06
C LEU A 15 -0.03 6.30 13.87
N ASN A 16 -0.03 5.54 14.96
CA ASN A 16 -0.14 4.09 14.91
C ASN A 16 -1.48 3.61 14.36
N GLU A 17 -2.58 4.27 14.71
CA GLU A 17 -3.91 3.96 14.16
C GLU A 17 -3.98 4.24 12.65
N SER A 18 -3.45 5.38 12.22
CA SER A 18 -3.37 5.75 10.81
C SER A 18 -2.53 4.73 10.02
N ARG A 19 -1.40 4.31 10.59
CA ARG A 19 -0.56 3.25 10.01
C ARG A 19 -1.32 1.93 9.86
N LYS A 20 -2.08 1.50 10.87
CA LYS A 20 -2.91 0.29 10.79
C LYS A 20 -3.98 0.39 9.70
N LYS A 21 -4.66 1.53 9.61
CA LYS A 21 -5.67 1.77 8.56
C LYS A 21 -5.06 1.70 7.16
N TYR A 22 -3.87 2.29 6.98
CA TYR A 22 -3.13 2.24 5.73
C TYR A 22 -2.81 0.80 5.30
N PHE A 23 -2.20 -0.01 6.18
CA PHE A 23 -1.86 -1.39 5.81
C PHE A 23 -3.09 -2.26 5.56
N LYS A 24 -4.18 -2.06 6.32
CA LYS A 24 -5.46 -2.74 6.04
C LYS A 24 -6.00 -2.40 4.66
N LEU A 25 -5.92 -1.13 4.25
CA LEU A 25 -6.35 -0.70 2.92
C LEU A 25 -5.51 -1.35 1.82
N ILE A 26 -4.19 -1.45 2.01
CA ILE A 26 -3.29 -2.15 1.08
C ILE A 26 -3.70 -3.62 0.96
N ASP A 27 -3.94 -4.31 2.08
CA ASP A 27 -4.38 -5.72 2.06
C ASP A 27 -5.74 -5.89 1.34
N GLU A 28 -6.68 -4.96 1.54
CA GLU A 28 -7.96 -4.94 0.83
C GLU A 28 -7.77 -4.71 -0.67
N MET A 29 -6.88 -3.79 -1.06
CA MET A 29 -6.55 -3.50 -2.45
C MET A 29 -5.89 -4.69 -3.15
N LYS A 30 -4.98 -5.39 -2.49
CA LYS A 30 -4.30 -6.58 -3.04
C LYS A 30 -5.26 -7.71 -3.40
N ASN A 31 -6.43 -7.78 -2.77
CA ASN A 31 -7.45 -8.76 -3.13
C ASN A 31 -8.15 -8.42 -4.46
N ASP A 32 -8.09 -7.17 -4.91
CA ASP A 32 -8.62 -6.76 -6.20
C ASP A 32 -7.53 -6.76 -7.29
N LYS A 33 -7.53 -7.84 -8.08
CA LYS A 33 -6.55 -8.07 -9.14
C LYS A 33 -6.60 -7.02 -10.26
N TYR A 34 -7.69 -6.28 -10.43
CA TYR A 34 -7.82 -5.27 -11.48
C TYR A 34 -7.42 -3.88 -10.97
N TYR A 35 -7.73 -3.55 -9.72
CA TYR A 35 -7.40 -2.24 -9.18
C TYR A 35 -5.98 -2.17 -8.63
N PHE A 36 -5.43 -3.25 -8.07
CA PHE A 36 -4.11 -3.21 -7.44
C PHE A 36 -2.99 -2.73 -8.39
N PRO A 37 -2.86 -3.25 -9.62
CA PRO A 37 -1.84 -2.77 -10.55
C PRO A 37 -2.05 -1.34 -11.03
N VAL A 38 -3.31 -0.90 -11.10
CA VAL A 38 -3.66 0.48 -11.47
C VAL A 38 -3.27 1.45 -10.36
N ILE A 39 -3.57 1.11 -9.11
CA ILE A 39 -3.20 1.90 -7.92
C ILE A 39 -1.68 1.99 -7.80
N MET A 40 -0.98 0.88 -8.07
CA MET A 40 0.48 0.85 -8.10
C MET A 40 1.07 1.51 -9.36
N ASN A 41 0.26 2.12 -10.22
CA ASN A 41 0.68 2.80 -11.44
C ASN A 41 1.56 1.91 -12.34
N ILE A 42 1.18 0.64 -12.49
CA ILE A 42 1.80 -0.33 -13.39
C ILE A 42 1.15 -0.28 -14.77
N CYS A 43 -0.18 -0.19 -14.81
CA CYS A 43 -0.97 -0.07 -16.04
C CYS A 43 -2.21 0.79 -15.82
N SER A 44 -2.89 1.20 -16.90
CA SER A 44 -4.16 1.92 -16.78
C SER A 44 -5.32 0.97 -16.53
N TYR A 45 -6.44 1.51 -16.07
CA TYR A 45 -7.67 0.73 -15.90
C TYR A 45 -8.23 0.21 -17.25
N ASP A 46 -7.98 0.92 -18.35
CA ASP A 46 -8.40 0.46 -19.68
C ASP A 46 -7.52 -0.66 -20.22
N ASP A 47 -6.27 -0.74 -19.76
CA ASP A 47 -5.34 -1.82 -20.11
C ASP A 47 -5.66 -3.08 -19.29
N VAL A 48 -5.77 -2.95 -17.96
CA VAL A 48 -5.94 -4.09 -17.06
C VAL A 48 -7.20 -4.91 -17.34
N LYS A 49 -8.25 -4.27 -17.86
CA LYS A 49 -9.51 -4.91 -18.25
C LYS A 49 -9.39 -5.81 -19.48
N LYS A 50 -8.42 -5.53 -20.34
CA LYS A 50 -8.21 -6.24 -21.60
C LYS A 50 -7.19 -7.36 -21.46
N LEU A 51 -6.46 -7.41 -20.35
CA LEU A 51 -5.46 -8.43 -20.10
C LEU A 51 -6.13 -9.80 -19.93
N PRO A 52 -5.61 -10.85 -20.62
CA PRO A 52 -5.96 -12.21 -20.29
C PRO A 52 -5.47 -12.57 -18.87
N TYR A 53 -5.99 -13.67 -18.32
CA TYR A 53 -5.79 -14.00 -16.91
C TYR A 53 -4.31 -14.22 -16.52
N ASP A 54 -3.55 -14.84 -17.40
CA ASP A 54 -2.10 -15.03 -17.28
C ASP A 54 -1.35 -13.70 -17.21
N GLU A 55 -1.61 -12.78 -18.14
CA GLU A 55 -1.02 -11.43 -18.09
C GLU A 55 -1.46 -10.64 -16.85
N LEU A 56 -2.72 -10.81 -16.41
CA LEU A 56 -3.22 -10.20 -15.18
C LEU A 56 -2.44 -10.69 -13.96
N LEU A 57 -2.08 -11.97 -13.89
CA LEU A 57 -1.25 -12.51 -12.81
C LEU A 57 0.15 -11.91 -12.82
N GLU A 58 0.76 -11.75 -14.00
CA GLU A 58 2.08 -11.14 -14.14
C GLU A 58 2.07 -9.68 -13.69
N VAL A 59 1.10 -8.90 -14.15
CA VAL A 59 0.96 -7.49 -13.79
C VAL A 59 0.70 -7.30 -12.30
N ASN A 60 -0.08 -8.19 -11.66
CA ASN A 60 -0.23 -8.20 -10.19
C ASN A 60 1.09 -8.52 -9.48
N ARG A 61 1.87 -9.48 -9.98
CA ARG A 61 3.17 -9.81 -9.41
C ARG A 61 4.15 -8.63 -9.50
N ILE A 62 4.12 -7.86 -10.60
CA ILE A 62 4.92 -6.64 -10.73
C ILE A 62 4.47 -5.59 -9.72
N ALA A 63 3.16 -5.42 -9.52
CA ALA A 63 2.62 -4.50 -8.52
C ALA A 63 3.06 -4.86 -7.09
N ASP A 64 3.08 -6.16 -6.75
CA ASP A 64 3.60 -6.66 -5.48
C ASP A 64 5.08 -6.35 -5.28
N LEU A 65 5.93 -6.63 -6.28
CA LEU A 65 7.35 -6.33 -6.24
C LEU A 65 7.63 -4.83 -6.10
N LYS A 66 6.83 -3.99 -6.76
CA LYS A 66 6.94 -2.53 -6.64
C LYS A 66 6.62 -2.06 -5.22
N LEU A 67 5.53 -2.57 -4.63
CA LEU A 67 5.17 -2.25 -3.25
C LEU A 67 6.28 -2.66 -2.27
N GLU A 68 6.82 -3.86 -2.43
CA GLU A 68 7.92 -4.36 -1.60
C GLU A 68 9.17 -3.47 -1.73
N LYS A 69 9.54 -3.11 -2.97
CA LYS A 69 10.63 -2.16 -3.24
C LYS A 69 10.40 -0.81 -2.56
N GLU A 70 9.22 -0.20 -2.73
CA GLU A 70 8.89 1.10 -2.15
C GLU A 70 8.92 1.07 -0.61
N LEU A 71 8.48 -0.04 0.01
CA LEU A 71 8.59 -0.25 1.45
C LEU A 71 10.03 -0.32 1.91
N TYR A 72 10.90 -1.06 1.21
CA TYR A 72 12.32 -1.12 1.54
C TYR A 72 13.02 0.22 1.36
N GLU A 73 12.73 0.95 0.27
CA GLU A 73 13.27 2.29 0.04
C GLU A 73 12.84 3.26 1.13
N LEU A 74 11.58 3.21 1.57
CA LEU A 74 11.11 4.03 2.69
C LEU A 74 11.87 3.71 3.98
N ILE A 75 12.08 2.43 4.28
CA ILE A 75 12.82 1.99 5.48
C ILE A 75 14.29 2.41 5.42
N LEU A 76 14.93 2.27 4.25
CA LEU A 76 16.36 2.54 4.03
C LEU A 76 16.66 4.03 3.75
N SER A 77 15.66 4.83 3.40
CA SER A 77 15.81 6.29 3.19
C SER A 77 16.01 7.09 4.48
N LYS A 78 16.10 6.41 5.63
CA LYS A 78 16.43 6.96 6.95
C LYS A 78 17.86 6.64 7.34
#